data_AF-A0A4R4XDA7-F1
#
_entry.id   AF-A0A4R4XDA7-F1
#
_cell.length_a   1.000
_cell.length_b   1.000
_cell.length_c   1.000
_cell.angle_alpha   90.00
_cell.angle_beta   90.00
_cell.angle_gamma   90.00
#
_symmetry.space_group_name_H-M   'P 1'
#
loop_
_entity.id
_entity.type
_entity.pdbx_description
1 polymer ?
#
loop_
_entity_poly.entity_id
_entity_poly.type
_entity_poly.pdbx_seq_one_letter_code
_entity_poly.pdbx_strand_id
1 'polypeptide(L)'
;MSNPPPPPGWESPGGASWPPPPPPAGPGGPGPGGPGSPGGPGGPGGMGGPGAPPPPPGGFGGPGTPPPFFPPPPGSPMGPGMPPPRRSGSGALIAALLGGGLVILVLIGVVVFVVAASGGKTPEEKLTAAATNMSSADAVGLKGTFGSGGTLDGELSVTKGGRATGPVTWNGSRVTVLSADGKLFVKADQSYWKREISGSDDAFYLTSGEQWGRLDPDEINLDFKEQLTPAALASKIRSAKSSTIKPLETTWQGKKALKFSSFSSTIYISDEDDAELLRFESTTPRVRVDVTPKSSGDASSIISEMRTNIGELKDSFNASAQPRVSEWKRGGCNGDSGCTVEAKIRPPYDVETPVTVDVRFRITAGSLTGRDLGNCTARITLTSSTPQWASCRVTSSAWTSWAKASGGTFYKHASYKVIGATAEEVQSMQSGLDSE
;
A
#
# COMPACT_ATOMS: atom_id res chain seq x y z
N MET A 1 -16.13 -41.09 3.94
CA MET A 1 -16.64 -40.60 5.24
C MET A 1 -18.10 -40.24 5.02
N SER A 2 -19.01 -40.90 5.71
CA SER A 2 -20.46 -40.71 5.54
C SER A 2 -20.91 -39.44 6.25
N ASN A 3 -21.73 -38.61 5.59
CA ASN A 3 -22.26 -37.40 6.21
C ASN A 3 -23.16 -37.73 7.41
N PRO A 4 -23.08 -36.96 8.51
CA PRO A 4 -23.94 -37.15 9.67
C PRO A 4 -25.41 -36.85 9.34
N PRO A 5 -26.36 -37.51 10.01
CA PRO A 5 -27.79 -37.25 9.82
C PRO A 5 -28.16 -35.84 10.31
N PRO A 6 -29.16 -35.18 9.68
CA PRO A 6 -29.63 -33.87 10.09
C PRO A 6 -30.29 -33.91 11.48
N PRO A 7 -30.29 -32.77 12.20
CA PRO A 7 -30.86 -32.69 13.54
C PRO A 7 -32.39 -32.86 13.55
N PRO A 8 -32.97 -33.41 14.64
CA PRO A 8 -34.42 -33.54 14.79
C PRO A 8 -35.09 -32.15 14.77
N GLY A 9 -36.09 -31.95 13.91
CA GLY A 9 -36.84 -30.70 13.79
C GLY A 9 -36.51 -29.83 12.57
N TRP A 10 -35.67 -30.32 11.64
CA TRP A 10 -35.45 -29.66 10.36
C TRP A 10 -36.53 -30.05 9.34
N GLU A 11 -37.52 -29.17 9.13
CA GLU A 11 -38.48 -29.29 8.03
C GLU A 11 -37.87 -28.72 6.75
N SER A 12 -37.78 -29.56 5.71
CA SER A 12 -37.32 -29.18 4.38
C SER A 12 -38.27 -28.12 3.79
N PRO A 13 -37.80 -26.94 3.37
CA PRO A 13 -38.64 -25.97 2.68
C PRO A 13 -39.04 -26.49 1.30
N GLY A 14 -40.18 -27.18 1.25
CA GLY A 14 -40.85 -27.60 0.02
C GLY A 14 -41.62 -26.44 -0.60
N GLY A 15 -41.03 -25.80 -1.60
CA GLY A 15 -41.68 -24.81 -2.46
C GLY A 15 -41.05 -24.84 -3.85
N ALA A 16 -41.78 -25.38 -4.81
CA ALA A 16 -41.35 -25.58 -6.19
C ALA A 16 -41.15 -24.25 -6.93
N SER A 17 -39.93 -24.01 -7.45
CA SER A 17 -39.65 -23.46 -8.79
C SER A 17 -38.15 -23.10 -8.89
N TRP A 18 -37.28 -24.11 -8.97
CA TRP A 18 -35.93 -23.91 -9.48
C TRP A 18 -35.89 -24.43 -10.92
N PRO A 19 -35.52 -23.62 -11.92
CA PRO A 19 -35.31 -24.13 -13.27
C PRO A 19 -34.16 -25.15 -13.22
N PRO A 20 -34.24 -26.25 -14.00
CA PRO A 20 -33.19 -27.27 -14.00
C PRO A 20 -31.86 -26.65 -14.45
N PRO A 21 -30.72 -27.12 -13.90
CA PRO A 21 -29.41 -26.67 -14.34
C PRO A 21 -29.21 -26.99 -15.83
N PRO A 22 -28.50 -26.13 -16.58
CA PRO A 22 -28.20 -26.39 -17.98
C PRO A 22 -27.37 -27.68 -18.11
N PRO A 23 -27.58 -28.47 -19.19
CA PRO A 23 -26.85 -29.70 -19.40
C PRO A 23 -25.34 -29.43 -19.56
N PRO A 24 -24.47 -30.39 -19.19
CA PRO A 24 -23.03 -30.26 -19.32
C PRO A 24 -22.62 -29.99 -20.78
N ALA A 25 -21.77 -28.99 -21.00
CA ALA A 25 -21.17 -28.74 -22.30
C ALA A 25 -20.27 -29.93 -22.68
N GLY A 26 -20.75 -30.78 -23.58
CA GLY A 26 -19.96 -31.83 -24.20
C GLY A 26 -18.93 -31.28 -25.19
N PRO A 27 -17.84 -32.00 -25.46
CA PRO A 27 -16.79 -31.55 -26.35
C PRO A 27 -17.08 -31.94 -27.81
N GLY A 28 -16.94 -30.98 -28.73
CA GLY A 28 -16.61 -31.24 -30.12
C GLY A 28 -17.64 -30.79 -31.17
N GLY A 29 -17.14 -30.07 -32.18
CA GLY A 29 -17.78 -29.99 -33.50
C GLY A 29 -17.58 -28.66 -34.24
N PRO A 30 -16.79 -28.62 -35.34
CA PRO A 30 -16.67 -27.46 -36.20
C PRO A 30 -17.79 -27.43 -37.25
N GLY A 31 -18.32 -26.25 -37.56
CA GLY A 31 -19.24 -26.05 -38.69
C GLY A 31 -19.70 -24.59 -38.81
N PRO A 32 -20.43 -24.26 -39.87
CA PRO A 32 -19.89 -24.00 -41.21
C PRO A 32 -20.16 -22.55 -41.66
N GLY A 33 -19.40 -22.10 -42.67
CA GLY A 33 -19.39 -20.72 -43.11
C GLY A 33 -20.59 -20.22 -43.94
N GLY A 34 -20.51 -18.91 -44.23
CA GLY A 34 -21.24 -18.19 -45.27
C GLY A 34 -21.99 -16.96 -44.74
N PRO A 35 -22.41 -15.98 -45.58
CA PRO A 35 -21.91 -15.59 -46.91
C PRO A 35 -21.52 -14.09 -46.98
N GLY A 36 -20.82 -13.71 -48.05
CA GLY A 36 -20.32 -12.35 -48.29
C GLY A 36 -21.39 -11.28 -48.49
N SER A 37 -20.94 -10.02 -48.48
CA SER A 37 -21.75 -8.87 -48.88
C SER A 37 -21.06 -8.05 -49.98
N PRO A 38 -21.85 -7.46 -50.89
CA PRO A 38 -21.41 -6.99 -52.20
C PRO A 38 -21.03 -5.51 -52.19
N GLY A 39 -20.20 -5.10 -53.15
CA GLY A 39 -19.67 -3.74 -53.26
C GLY A 39 -20.52 -2.71 -54.01
N GLY A 40 -20.06 -1.45 -53.90
CA GLY A 40 -20.22 -0.32 -54.82
C GLY A 40 -21.43 0.61 -54.57
N PRO A 41 -21.46 1.87 -55.10
CA PRO A 41 -20.48 2.55 -55.98
C PRO A 41 -20.18 4.06 -55.68
N GLY A 42 -19.09 4.58 -56.27
CA GLY A 42 -19.03 5.89 -56.98
C GLY A 42 -18.95 7.23 -56.22
N GLY A 43 -17.92 8.05 -56.54
CA GLY A 43 -17.72 9.47 -56.12
C GLY A 43 -18.68 10.49 -56.79
N PRO A 44 -18.41 11.82 -56.86
CA PRO A 44 -17.11 12.45 -57.16
C PRO A 44 -16.81 13.81 -56.47
N GLY A 45 -15.61 14.36 -56.71
CA GLY A 45 -15.41 15.81 -56.92
C GLY A 45 -14.66 16.58 -55.82
N GLY A 46 -13.40 16.92 -56.11
CA GLY A 46 -12.65 17.97 -55.41
C GLY A 46 -12.73 19.31 -56.14
N MET A 47 -12.53 20.42 -55.41
CA MET A 47 -12.08 21.72 -55.93
C MET A 47 -11.71 22.67 -54.77
N GLY A 48 -10.50 23.26 -54.84
CA GLY A 48 -10.23 24.67 -54.47
C GLY A 48 -9.78 25.02 -53.04
N GLY A 49 -8.50 25.36 -52.87
CA GLY A 49 -8.07 26.40 -51.90
C GLY A 49 -8.45 27.82 -52.37
N PRO A 50 -8.06 28.95 -51.75
CA PRO A 50 -6.95 29.18 -50.81
C PRO A 50 -7.34 29.93 -49.51
N GLY A 51 -6.53 29.80 -48.44
CA GLY A 51 -6.72 30.59 -47.23
C GLY A 51 -5.69 30.29 -46.14
N ALA A 52 -4.51 30.91 -46.24
CA ALA A 52 -3.48 30.92 -45.21
C ALA A 52 -3.81 31.96 -44.10
N PRO A 53 -3.19 31.85 -42.91
CA PRO A 53 -3.81 32.15 -41.62
C PRO A 53 -3.40 33.49 -40.97
N PRO A 54 -4.12 33.99 -39.96
CA PRO A 54 -3.59 34.94 -39.00
C PRO A 54 -2.74 34.24 -37.90
N PRO A 55 -1.64 34.87 -37.43
CA PRO A 55 -0.68 34.26 -36.50
C PRO A 55 -1.17 34.24 -35.04
N PRO A 56 -0.81 33.22 -34.24
CA PRO A 56 -0.94 33.28 -32.79
C PRO A 56 0.17 34.17 -32.18
N PRO A 57 -0.17 35.05 -31.21
CA PRO A 57 0.83 35.78 -30.43
C PRO A 57 1.68 34.81 -29.59
N GLY A 58 3.00 35.00 -29.61
CA GLY A 58 3.97 34.27 -28.81
C GLY A 58 3.76 34.44 -27.30
N GLY A 59 4.47 33.75 -26.43
CA GLY A 59 5.59 32.83 -26.56
C GLY A 59 5.91 32.30 -25.15
N PHE A 60 7.14 31.79 -24.98
CA PHE A 60 7.78 31.25 -23.77
C PHE A 60 7.61 29.74 -23.49
N GLY A 61 8.75 29.04 -23.52
CA GLY A 61 9.01 27.91 -22.62
C GLY A 61 9.28 26.53 -23.26
N GLY A 62 10.15 26.44 -24.26
CA GLY A 62 10.70 25.14 -24.71
C GLY A 62 11.88 24.64 -23.84
N PRO A 63 12.19 23.34 -23.87
CA PRO A 63 12.78 22.57 -22.77
C PRO A 63 14.29 22.79 -22.60
N GLY A 64 14.70 23.00 -21.34
CA GLY A 64 16.08 23.16 -20.95
C GLY A 64 16.90 21.90 -21.22
N THR A 65 17.94 22.07 -22.02
CA THR A 65 19.07 21.16 -22.19
C THR A 65 19.86 21.03 -20.88
N PRO A 66 20.39 19.84 -20.55
CA PRO A 66 21.24 19.67 -19.37
C PRO A 66 22.58 20.40 -19.55
N PRO A 67 23.13 21.02 -18.50
CA PRO A 67 24.37 21.77 -18.59
C PRO A 67 25.58 20.87 -18.84
N PRO A 68 26.62 21.36 -19.54
CA PRO A 68 27.87 20.63 -19.73
C PRO A 68 28.65 20.47 -18.42
N PHE A 69 29.23 19.29 -18.25
CA PHE A 69 30.24 18.99 -17.22
C PHE A 69 31.43 19.95 -17.34
N PHE A 70 31.65 20.78 -16.31
CA PHE A 70 32.91 21.49 -16.13
C PHE A 70 33.88 20.61 -15.32
N PRO A 71 35.13 20.41 -15.77
CA PRO A 71 36.17 19.83 -14.94
C PRO A 71 36.54 20.79 -13.78
N PRO A 72 36.92 20.28 -12.60
CA PRO A 72 37.32 21.11 -11.48
C PRO A 72 38.59 21.93 -11.78
N PRO A 73 38.74 23.13 -11.18
CA PRO A 73 39.89 23.99 -11.39
C PRO A 73 41.19 23.35 -10.88
N PRO A 74 42.31 23.49 -11.62
CA PRO A 74 43.63 23.10 -11.13
C PRO A 74 44.16 24.19 -10.19
N GLY A 75 44.48 23.80 -8.96
CA GLY A 75 45.30 24.61 -8.05
C GLY A 75 44.61 24.98 -6.75
N SER A 76 44.88 24.21 -5.70
CA SER A 76 44.93 24.74 -4.34
C SER A 76 46.11 24.09 -3.60
N PRO A 77 46.70 24.81 -2.63
CA PRO A 77 48.12 24.66 -2.26
C PRO A 77 48.37 23.43 -1.38
N MET A 78 49.43 22.69 -1.70
CA MET A 78 49.99 21.66 -0.83
C MET A 78 50.39 22.25 0.52
N GLY A 79 49.84 21.67 1.59
CA GLY A 79 50.26 21.94 2.97
C GLY A 79 51.63 21.34 3.31
N PRO A 80 52.20 21.73 4.47
CA PRO A 80 53.64 21.63 4.75
C PRO A 80 54.15 20.20 4.88
N GLY A 81 55.34 19.98 4.34
CA GLY A 81 56.03 18.70 4.25
C GLY A 81 56.31 18.03 5.60
N MET A 82 56.15 16.71 5.60
CA MET A 82 56.70 15.84 6.64
C MET A 82 58.23 15.77 6.51
N PRO A 83 58.97 15.73 7.64
CA PRO A 83 60.42 15.54 7.64
C PRO A 83 60.84 14.10 7.29
N PRO A 84 61.96 13.90 6.56
CA PRO A 84 62.50 12.58 6.24
C PRO A 84 63.53 12.08 7.30
N PRO A 85 64.09 10.87 7.19
CA PRO A 85 63.90 9.76 8.11
C PRO A 85 65.01 9.59 9.16
N ARG A 86 64.70 9.00 10.31
CA ARG A 86 65.73 8.50 11.24
C ARG A 86 66.04 7.03 10.95
N ARG A 87 67.20 6.80 10.33
CA ARG A 87 67.95 5.54 10.41
C ARG A 87 68.50 5.37 11.83
N SER A 88 68.11 4.29 12.50
CA SER A 88 68.88 3.64 13.55
C SER A 88 68.76 2.15 13.24
N GLY A 89 69.79 1.48 12.74
CA GLY A 89 70.98 1.16 13.52
C GLY A 89 70.90 -0.33 13.82
N SER A 90 71.35 -1.13 12.86
CA SER A 90 71.69 -2.55 13.05
C SER A 90 72.83 -2.65 14.06
N GLY A 91 72.73 -3.57 15.02
CA GLY A 91 73.91 -4.10 15.68
C GLY A 91 73.73 -4.47 17.15
N ALA A 92 73.79 -5.78 17.40
CA ALA A 92 74.27 -6.42 18.61
C ALA A 92 73.34 -6.45 19.85
N LEU A 93 72.54 -7.52 19.93
CA LEU A 93 72.62 -8.43 21.09
C LEU A 93 72.02 -9.80 20.75
N ILE A 94 72.79 -10.59 20.02
CA ILE A 94 72.70 -12.06 20.05
C ILE A 94 73.33 -12.49 21.37
N ALA A 95 72.52 -12.72 22.41
CA ALA A 95 72.88 -13.54 23.58
C ALA A 95 71.68 -13.78 24.52
N ALA A 96 70.61 -14.44 24.06
CA ALA A 96 69.60 -15.09 24.93
C ALA A 96 68.73 -16.13 24.19
N LEU A 97 69.30 -16.78 23.16
CA LEU A 97 68.56 -17.48 22.11
C LEU A 97 68.33 -18.99 22.37
N LEU A 98 68.20 -19.42 23.63
CA LEU A 98 67.86 -20.83 23.93
C LEU A 98 66.79 -21.04 25.01
N GLY A 99 66.31 -19.97 25.68
CA GLY A 99 65.24 -20.09 26.71
C GLY A 99 63.93 -19.34 26.41
N GLY A 100 63.97 -18.31 25.54
CA GLY A 100 62.82 -17.42 25.31
C GLY A 100 61.91 -17.77 24.13
N GLY A 101 62.37 -18.62 23.20
CA GLY A 101 61.60 -19.03 22.02
C GLY A 101 60.37 -19.86 22.39
N LEU A 102 60.47 -20.69 23.44
CA LEU A 102 59.34 -21.48 23.92
C LEU A 102 58.28 -20.57 24.55
N VAL A 103 58.66 -19.53 25.30
CA VAL A 103 57.69 -18.63 25.95
C VAL A 103 56.95 -17.76 24.92
N ILE A 104 57.63 -17.31 23.87
CA ILE A 104 56.99 -16.56 22.77
C ILE A 104 56.10 -17.47 21.92
N LEU A 105 56.54 -18.70 21.62
CA LEU A 105 55.70 -19.67 20.90
C LEU A 105 54.53 -20.17 21.74
N VAL A 106 54.68 -20.29 23.07
CA VAL A 106 53.58 -20.60 23.99
C VAL A 106 52.66 -19.41 24.16
N LEU A 107 53.14 -18.17 24.21
CA LEU A 107 52.27 -16.98 24.23
C LEU A 107 51.52 -16.79 22.91
N ILE A 108 52.18 -16.95 21.76
CA ILE A 108 51.52 -16.95 20.45
C ILE A 108 50.57 -18.14 20.36
N GLY A 109 50.98 -19.31 20.82
CA GLY A 109 50.16 -20.51 20.87
C GLY A 109 48.94 -20.36 21.77
N VAL A 110 49.06 -19.69 22.92
CA VAL A 110 47.96 -19.40 23.86
C VAL A 110 47.07 -18.30 23.31
N VAL A 111 47.59 -17.26 22.65
CA VAL A 111 46.74 -16.23 22.01
C VAL A 111 45.99 -16.83 20.82
N VAL A 112 46.64 -17.64 19.98
CA VAL A 112 45.99 -18.34 18.87
C VAL A 112 45.03 -19.41 19.39
N PHE A 113 45.36 -20.11 20.46
CA PHE A 113 44.49 -21.11 21.09
C PHE A 113 43.31 -20.46 21.81
N VAL A 114 43.47 -19.31 22.48
CA VAL A 114 42.35 -18.60 23.12
C VAL A 114 41.42 -17.96 22.09
N VAL A 115 41.95 -17.47 20.96
CA VAL A 115 41.15 -16.99 19.83
C VAL A 115 40.50 -18.14 19.04
N ALA A 116 41.11 -19.33 19.02
CA ALA A 116 40.52 -20.53 18.42
C ALA A 116 39.62 -21.33 19.38
N ALA A 117 39.76 -21.17 20.70
CA ALA A 117 39.02 -21.87 21.75
C ALA A 117 37.88 -21.05 22.35
N SER A 118 37.69 -19.80 21.93
CA SER A 118 36.38 -19.15 22.01
C SER A 118 35.45 -19.79 20.98
N GLY A 119 34.98 -21.01 21.29
CA GLY A 119 34.18 -21.90 20.43
C GLY A 119 32.75 -21.41 20.17
N GLY A 120 32.60 -20.14 19.84
CA GLY A 120 31.34 -19.56 19.37
C GLY A 120 31.11 -19.88 17.89
N LYS A 121 29.86 -19.79 17.47
CA LYS A 121 29.44 -20.02 16.09
C LYS A 121 30.13 -19.06 15.13
N THR A 122 30.46 -19.56 13.92
CA THR A 122 30.96 -18.69 12.85
C THR A 122 29.88 -17.70 12.41
N PRO A 123 30.23 -16.58 11.75
CA PRO A 123 29.23 -15.65 11.22
C PRO A 123 28.16 -16.30 10.33
N GLU A 124 28.54 -17.33 9.56
CA GLU A 124 27.63 -18.08 8.69
C GLU A 124 26.66 -18.96 9.48
N GLU A 125 27.14 -19.55 10.58
CA GLU A 125 26.31 -20.30 11.52
C GLU A 125 25.36 -19.37 12.28
N LYS A 126 25.81 -18.17 12.66
CA LYS A 126 24.98 -17.12 13.26
C LYS A 126 23.91 -16.61 12.30
N LEU A 127 24.24 -16.36 11.03
CA LEU A 127 23.23 -16.04 9.99
C LEU A 127 22.20 -17.17 9.84
N THR A 128 22.64 -18.43 9.93
CA THR A 128 21.73 -19.59 9.84
C THR A 128 20.80 -19.66 11.04
N ALA A 129 21.30 -19.38 12.25
CA ALA A 129 20.50 -19.26 13.47
C ALA A 129 19.47 -18.13 13.35
N ALA A 130 19.90 -16.92 12.98
CA ALA A 130 19.01 -15.77 12.80
C ALA A 130 17.92 -16.01 11.74
N ALA A 131 18.27 -16.67 10.63
CA ALA A 131 17.29 -17.04 9.62
C ALA A 131 16.28 -18.07 10.13
N THR A 132 16.73 -19.05 10.91
CA THR A 132 15.86 -20.08 11.51
C THR A 132 14.89 -19.44 12.50
N ASN A 133 15.42 -18.65 13.44
CA ASN A 133 14.65 -17.93 14.45
C ASN A 133 13.60 -17.01 13.79
N MET A 134 14.02 -16.22 12.79
CA MET A 134 13.11 -15.37 12.03
C MET A 134 12.03 -16.18 11.29
N SER A 135 12.39 -17.29 10.63
CA SER A 135 11.39 -18.10 9.90
C SER A 135 10.40 -18.84 10.80
N SER A 136 10.74 -19.04 12.07
CA SER A 136 9.86 -19.66 13.06
C SER A 136 8.88 -18.68 13.71
N ALA A 137 9.05 -17.37 13.49
CA ALA A 137 8.17 -16.35 14.05
C ALA A 137 6.83 -16.32 13.30
N ASP A 138 5.73 -16.27 14.04
CA ASP A 138 4.38 -16.18 13.47
C ASP A 138 4.06 -14.75 12.97
N ALA A 139 4.71 -13.75 13.55
CA ALA A 139 4.65 -12.36 13.14
C ALA A 139 5.98 -11.65 13.42
N VAL A 140 6.11 -10.44 12.91
CA VAL A 140 7.28 -9.59 13.14
C VAL A 140 6.84 -8.16 13.40
N GLY A 141 7.37 -7.56 14.47
CA GLY A 141 7.27 -6.12 14.72
C GLY A 141 8.38 -5.39 13.99
N LEU A 142 8.04 -4.31 13.29
CA LEU A 142 8.92 -3.49 12.48
C LEU A 142 8.80 -2.04 12.93
N LYS A 143 9.92 -1.44 13.33
CA LYS A 143 9.98 -0.04 13.75
C LYS A 143 10.93 0.76 12.87
N GLY A 144 10.45 1.80 12.22
CA GLY A 144 11.26 2.72 11.43
C GLY A 144 10.54 3.17 10.17
N THR A 145 11.30 3.31 9.07
CA THR A 145 10.80 3.94 7.84
C THR A 145 10.49 2.93 6.74
N PHE A 146 9.39 3.13 6.03
CA PHE A 146 8.90 2.27 4.94
C PHE A 146 8.65 3.10 3.66
N GLY A 147 8.88 2.52 2.48
CA GLY A 147 8.51 3.10 1.17
C GLY A 147 9.56 4.04 0.54
N SER A 148 9.43 4.30 -0.77
CA SER A 148 10.45 4.96 -1.61
C SER A 148 10.33 6.49 -1.77
N GLY A 149 9.22 7.12 -1.38
CA GLY A 149 8.91 8.51 -1.77
C GLY A 149 8.57 9.51 -0.64
N GLY A 150 8.35 9.06 0.60
CA GLY A 150 7.90 9.92 1.70
C GLY A 150 7.73 9.14 3.01
N THR A 151 7.66 9.88 4.13
CA THR A 151 7.76 9.39 5.51
C THR A 151 6.55 8.52 5.90
N LEU A 152 6.56 7.23 5.60
CA LEU A 152 5.89 6.28 6.48
C LEU A 152 6.90 5.93 7.58
N ASP A 153 6.73 6.50 8.76
CA ASP A 153 7.61 6.26 9.91
C ASP A 153 6.78 5.85 11.12
N GLY A 154 7.11 4.72 11.74
CA GLY A 154 6.37 4.25 12.89
C GLY A 154 6.57 2.78 13.16
N GLU A 155 5.54 2.13 13.66
CA GLU A 155 5.56 0.75 14.11
C GLU A 155 4.48 -0.04 13.38
N LEU A 156 4.90 -1.10 12.67
CA LEU A 156 4.01 -2.02 11.98
C LEU A 156 4.26 -3.44 12.49
N SER A 157 3.20 -4.18 12.71
CA SER A 157 3.25 -5.63 12.88
C SER A 157 2.90 -6.30 11.56
N VAL A 158 3.74 -7.21 11.08
CA VAL A 158 3.54 -7.96 9.84
C VAL A 158 3.37 -9.44 10.19
N THR A 159 2.27 -10.06 9.77
CA THR A 159 2.01 -11.47 10.01
C THR A 159 2.71 -12.36 8.98
N LYS A 160 2.70 -13.68 9.20
CA LYS A 160 3.24 -14.64 8.23
C LYS A 160 2.57 -14.61 6.85
N GLY A 161 1.29 -14.23 6.77
CA GLY A 161 0.59 -14.09 5.50
C GLY A 161 0.88 -12.77 4.76
N GLY A 162 1.64 -11.86 5.37
CA GLY A 162 1.98 -10.57 4.80
C GLY A 162 0.97 -9.45 5.07
N ARG A 163 0.05 -9.67 6.02
CA ARG A 163 -0.85 -8.60 6.49
C ARG A 163 -0.08 -7.70 7.44
N ALA A 164 -0.28 -6.39 7.33
CA ALA A 164 0.45 -5.41 8.12
C ALA A 164 -0.52 -4.44 8.81
N THR A 165 -0.30 -4.14 10.08
CA THR A 165 -1.06 -3.09 10.78
C THR A 165 -0.22 -2.36 11.81
N GLY A 166 -0.55 -1.10 12.07
CA GLY A 166 0.02 -0.37 13.19
C GLY A 166 0.01 1.15 13.01
N PRO A 167 0.36 1.88 14.08
CA PRO A 167 0.42 3.33 14.05
C PRO A 167 1.67 3.82 13.33
N VAL A 168 1.47 4.74 12.40
CA VAL A 168 2.53 5.40 11.64
C VAL A 168 2.27 6.90 11.53
N THR A 169 3.33 7.65 11.31
CA THR A 169 3.24 9.00 10.78
C THR A 169 3.34 8.89 9.27
N TRP A 170 2.33 9.40 8.56
CA TRP A 170 2.29 9.47 7.10
C TRP A 170 2.09 10.92 6.69
N ASN A 171 3.05 11.49 5.95
CA ASN A 171 3.00 12.88 5.48
C ASN A 171 2.72 13.88 6.63
N GLY A 172 3.34 13.63 7.79
CA GLY A 172 3.19 14.44 9.01
C GLY A 172 1.91 14.20 9.82
N SER A 173 1.01 13.31 9.38
CA SER A 173 -0.21 12.95 10.10
C SER A 173 -0.04 11.62 10.82
N ARG A 174 -0.49 11.51 12.07
CA ARG A 174 -0.55 10.23 12.78
C ARG A 174 -1.77 9.47 12.29
N VAL A 175 -1.55 8.25 11.80
CA VAL A 175 -2.60 7.39 11.25
C VAL A 175 -2.36 5.95 11.69
N THR A 176 -3.37 5.10 11.58
CA THR A 176 -3.20 3.64 11.67
C THR A 176 -3.28 3.06 10.27
N VAL A 177 -2.31 2.26 9.86
CA VAL A 177 -2.33 1.55 8.58
C VAL A 177 -2.85 0.12 8.79
N LEU A 178 -3.58 -0.38 7.80
CA LEU A 178 -3.91 -1.79 7.65
C LEU A 178 -3.75 -2.18 6.17
N SER A 179 -2.77 -3.01 5.88
CA SER A 179 -2.59 -3.64 4.57
C SER A 179 -2.99 -5.10 4.66
N ALA A 180 -4.04 -5.49 3.93
CA ALA A 180 -4.54 -6.86 3.91
C ALA A 180 -5.09 -7.21 2.53
N ASP A 181 -4.76 -8.41 2.03
CA ASP A 181 -5.27 -8.97 0.77
C ASP A 181 -5.17 -8.01 -0.42
N GLY A 182 -4.01 -7.37 -0.57
CA GLY A 182 -3.71 -6.42 -1.64
C GLY A 182 -4.46 -5.09 -1.53
N LYS A 183 -5.05 -4.77 -0.37
CA LYS A 183 -5.77 -3.53 -0.12
C LYS A 183 -5.09 -2.75 0.98
N LEU A 184 -5.10 -1.42 0.83
CA LEU A 184 -4.57 -0.50 1.80
C LEU A 184 -5.68 0.32 2.44
N PHE A 185 -5.77 0.25 3.75
CA PHE A 185 -6.67 1.03 4.57
C PHE A 185 -5.88 1.89 5.54
N VAL A 186 -6.38 3.10 5.78
CA VAL A 186 -5.82 4.04 6.75
C VAL A 186 -6.95 4.44 7.69
N LYS A 187 -6.68 4.53 8.99
CA LYS A 187 -7.56 5.15 9.99
C LYS A 187 -6.97 6.50 10.35
N ALA A 188 -7.72 7.56 10.09
CA ALA A 188 -7.27 8.92 10.33
C ALA A 188 -8.44 9.85 10.65
N ASP A 189 -8.12 11.03 11.16
CA ASP A 189 -9.09 12.07 11.48
C ASP A 189 -9.64 12.80 10.23
N GLN A 190 -10.63 13.65 10.46
CA GLN A 190 -11.25 14.45 9.41
C GLN A 190 -10.26 15.36 8.65
N SER A 191 -9.24 15.87 9.33
CA SER A 191 -8.29 16.81 8.73
C SER A 191 -7.36 16.13 7.72
N TYR A 192 -6.95 14.89 8.02
CA TYR A 192 -6.25 14.02 7.08
C TYR A 192 -7.12 13.78 5.84
N TRP A 193 -8.35 13.32 6.05
CA TRP A 193 -9.24 12.95 4.94
C TRP A 193 -9.65 14.12 4.06
N LYS A 194 -9.84 15.31 4.62
CA LYS A 194 -10.12 16.53 3.85
C LYS A 194 -8.97 16.90 2.90
N ARG A 195 -7.72 16.63 3.28
CA ARG A 195 -6.58 16.81 2.37
C ARG A 195 -6.52 15.73 1.30
N GLU A 196 -6.81 14.49 1.68
CA GLU A 196 -6.66 13.34 0.79
C GLU A 196 -7.71 13.31 -0.32
N ILE A 197 -8.97 13.58 0.01
CA ILE A 197 -10.12 13.45 -0.92
C ILE A 197 -10.31 14.75 -1.72
N SER A 198 -9.20 15.33 -2.19
CA SER A 198 -9.15 16.58 -2.95
C SER A 198 -10.31 16.72 -3.95
N GLY A 199 -11.16 17.74 -3.78
CA GLY A 199 -12.26 18.04 -4.71
C GLY A 199 -13.69 17.83 -4.18
N SER A 200 -13.89 17.55 -2.90
CA SER A 200 -15.22 17.58 -2.27
C SER A 200 -15.29 18.53 -1.08
N ASP A 201 -15.62 19.80 -1.34
CA ASP A 201 -15.97 20.77 -0.28
C ASP A 201 -17.13 20.29 0.61
N ASP A 202 -17.82 19.22 0.20
CA ASP A 202 -19.00 18.65 0.85
C ASP A 202 -18.91 17.11 0.97
N ALA A 203 -17.79 16.63 1.55
CA ALA A 203 -17.61 15.23 1.94
C ALA A 203 -18.53 14.86 3.11
N PHE A 204 -19.82 14.71 2.83
CA PHE A 204 -20.90 14.58 3.81
C PHE A 204 -20.79 13.39 4.78
N TYR A 205 -19.94 12.43 4.45
CA TYR A 205 -19.74 11.19 5.20
C TYR A 205 -18.56 11.27 6.18
N LEU A 206 -17.77 12.35 6.12
CA LEU A 206 -16.68 12.56 7.07
C LEU A 206 -17.24 13.00 8.43
N THR A 207 -16.91 12.24 9.47
CA THR A 207 -17.25 12.57 10.85
C THR A 207 -16.12 13.37 11.50
N SER A 208 -16.34 13.87 12.73
CA SER A 208 -15.30 14.54 13.51
C SER A 208 -14.29 13.59 14.15
N GLY A 209 -14.60 12.28 14.22
CA GLY A 209 -13.71 11.25 14.76
C GLY A 209 -12.80 10.64 13.70
N GLU A 210 -12.00 9.67 14.14
CA GLU A 210 -11.21 8.86 13.23
C GLU A 210 -12.11 7.91 12.43
N GLN A 211 -11.76 7.72 11.16
CA GLN A 211 -12.48 6.81 10.27
C GLN A 211 -11.51 6.06 9.37
N TRP A 212 -11.89 4.84 9.03
CA TRP A 212 -11.19 4.06 8.01
C TRP A 212 -11.53 4.57 6.61
N GLY A 213 -10.49 4.78 5.80
CA GLY A 213 -10.59 5.02 4.38
C GLY A 213 -9.64 4.11 3.62
N ARG A 214 -10.09 3.58 2.49
CA ARG A 214 -9.29 2.80 1.54
C ARG A 214 -8.54 3.75 0.62
N LEU A 215 -7.25 3.49 0.47
CA LEU A 215 -6.36 4.14 -0.48
C LEU A 215 -6.01 3.17 -1.62
N ASP A 216 -5.33 3.68 -2.64
CA ASP A 216 -4.71 2.86 -3.67
C ASP A 216 -3.58 2.02 -3.02
N PRO A 217 -3.50 0.71 -3.26
CA PRO A 217 -2.44 -0.13 -2.71
C PRO A 217 -1.03 0.33 -3.09
N ASP A 218 -0.86 1.02 -4.22
CA ASP A 218 0.45 1.47 -4.72
C ASP A 218 0.99 2.71 -3.98
N GLU A 219 0.19 3.36 -3.13
CA GLU A 219 0.59 4.55 -2.36
C GLU A 219 1.82 4.33 -1.46
N ILE A 220 1.99 3.11 -0.89
CA ILE A 220 3.17 2.78 -0.07
C ILE A 220 4.31 2.19 -0.94
N ASN A 221 3.99 1.68 -2.14
CA ASN A 221 4.92 0.97 -3.04
C ASN A 221 5.77 -0.08 -2.30
N LEU A 222 5.11 -0.90 -1.48
CA LEU A 222 5.72 -1.92 -0.64
C LEU A 222 4.81 -3.13 -0.54
N ASP A 223 5.29 -4.26 -1.06
CA ASP A 223 4.64 -5.54 -0.84
C ASP A 223 5.14 -6.16 0.48
N PHE A 224 4.33 -6.07 1.54
CA PHE A 224 4.67 -6.63 2.84
C PHE A 224 4.87 -8.15 2.79
N LYS A 225 4.12 -8.86 1.95
CA LYS A 225 4.18 -10.32 1.82
C LYS A 225 5.53 -10.76 1.26
N GLU A 226 5.93 -10.13 0.16
CA GLU A 226 7.17 -10.47 -0.57
C GLU A 226 8.42 -9.89 0.10
N GLN A 227 8.29 -8.82 0.89
CA GLN A 227 9.46 -8.09 1.41
C GLN A 227 9.69 -8.23 2.91
N LEU A 228 8.63 -8.30 3.73
CA LEU A 228 8.73 -8.05 5.17
C LEU A 228 8.03 -9.09 6.06
N THR A 229 7.53 -10.19 5.49
CA THR A 229 7.11 -11.37 6.28
C THR A 229 8.30 -11.99 7.01
N PRO A 230 8.07 -12.74 8.10
CA PRO A 230 9.10 -13.57 8.73
C PRO A 230 9.85 -14.45 7.73
N ALA A 231 9.14 -15.12 6.81
CA ALA A 231 9.75 -15.95 5.77
C ALA A 231 10.59 -15.13 4.76
N ALA A 232 10.10 -13.96 4.32
CA ALA A 232 10.84 -13.08 3.41
C ALA A 232 12.12 -12.55 4.06
N LEU A 233 12.05 -12.07 5.31
CA LEU A 233 13.21 -11.61 6.07
C LEU A 233 14.23 -12.74 6.26
N ALA A 234 13.78 -13.95 6.64
CA ALA A 234 14.66 -15.11 6.74
C ALA A 234 15.37 -15.44 5.42
N SER A 235 14.67 -15.33 4.28
CA SER A 235 15.27 -15.51 2.95
C SER A 235 16.37 -14.48 2.66
N LYS A 236 16.16 -13.21 3.04
CA LYS A 236 17.17 -12.15 2.92
C LYS A 236 18.39 -12.40 3.82
N ILE A 237 18.18 -12.89 5.04
CA ILE A 237 19.27 -13.31 5.94
C ILE A 237 20.09 -14.44 5.31
N ARG A 238 19.44 -15.49 4.77
CA ARG A 238 20.14 -16.59 4.09
C ARG A 238 20.92 -16.11 2.87
N SER A 239 20.38 -15.12 2.15
CA SER A 239 21.06 -14.51 0.99
C SER A 239 22.31 -13.73 1.39
N ALA A 240 22.43 -13.21 2.62
CA ALA A 240 23.65 -12.57 3.08
C ALA A 240 24.82 -13.56 3.19
N LYS A 241 24.55 -14.85 3.42
CA LYS A 241 25.57 -15.92 3.51
C LYS A 241 26.31 -16.15 2.19
N SER A 242 25.67 -15.89 1.04
CA SER A 242 26.32 -16.07 -0.26
C SER A 242 27.26 -14.92 -0.62
N SER A 243 27.25 -13.83 0.15
CA SER A 243 28.20 -12.74 -0.02
C SER A 243 29.57 -13.17 0.53
N THR A 244 30.64 -12.94 -0.23
CA THR A 244 32.02 -13.12 0.23
C THR A 244 32.48 -12.02 1.19
N ILE A 245 31.54 -11.20 1.67
CA ILE A 245 31.80 -9.99 2.43
C ILE A 245 31.91 -10.38 3.90
N LYS A 246 33.09 -10.14 4.48
CA LYS A 246 33.29 -10.30 5.92
C LYS A 246 32.35 -9.34 6.67
N PRO A 247 31.62 -9.81 7.70
CA PRO A 247 30.80 -8.93 8.50
C PRO A 247 31.65 -7.88 9.20
N LEU A 248 31.04 -6.72 9.43
CA LEU A 248 31.60 -5.69 10.30
C LEU A 248 31.01 -5.85 11.71
N GLU A 249 31.86 -6.05 12.71
CA GLU A 249 31.47 -5.99 14.11
C GLU A 249 31.03 -4.56 14.46
N THR A 250 29.87 -4.44 15.11
CA THR A 250 29.28 -3.16 15.49
C THR A 250 28.41 -3.32 16.74
N THR A 251 27.73 -2.25 17.12
CA THR A 251 26.63 -2.30 18.08
C THR A 251 25.37 -1.75 17.45
N TRP A 252 24.22 -2.30 17.85
CA TRP A 252 22.89 -1.81 17.48
C TRP A 252 22.02 -1.75 18.73
N GLN A 253 21.52 -0.56 19.07
CA GLN A 253 20.72 -0.32 20.29
C GLN A 253 21.38 -0.89 21.57
N GLY A 254 22.71 -0.78 21.68
CA GLY A 254 23.48 -1.31 22.81
C GLY A 254 23.77 -2.81 22.79
N LYS A 255 23.23 -3.58 21.84
CA LYS A 255 23.58 -4.99 21.62
C LYS A 255 24.78 -5.12 20.67
N LYS A 256 25.68 -6.07 20.93
CA LYS A 256 26.73 -6.43 19.97
C LYS A 256 26.09 -7.03 18.72
N ALA A 257 26.55 -6.62 17.54
CA ALA A 257 25.93 -7.00 16.29
C ALA A 257 26.97 -7.25 15.19
N LEU A 258 26.63 -8.15 14.27
CA LEU A 258 27.34 -8.36 13.02
C LEU A 258 26.56 -7.68 11.89
N LYS A 259 27.21 -6.76 11.20
CA LYS A 259 26.64 -6.03 10.05
C LYS A 259 27.10 -6.66 8.74
N PHE A 260 26.13 -7.07 7.93
CA PHE A 260 26.31 -7.60 6.59
C PHE A 260 25.75 -6.59 5.59
N SER A 261 26.60 -6.02 4.73
CA SER A 261 26.19 -5.03 3.73
C SER A 261 26.40 -5.58 2.32
N SER A 262 25.38 -5.40 1.48
CA SER A 262 25.37 -5.67 0.05
C SER A 262 25.02 -4.39 -0.73
N PHE A 263 24.96 -4.48 -2.06
CA PHE A 263 24.57 -3.32 -2.87
C PHE A 263 23.11 -2.90 -2.67
N SER A 264 22.23 -3.83 -2.28
CA SER A 264 20.76 -3.62 -2.22
C SER A 264 20.18 -3.67 -0.81
N SER A 265 20.94 -4.18 0.16
CA SER A 265 20.47 -4.34 1.53
C SER A 265 21.61 -4.37 2.56
N THR A 266 21.28 -4.02 3.80
CA THR A 266 22.12 -4.21 4.97
C THR A 266 21.33 -4.91 6.07
N ILE A 267 21.95 -5.91 6.68
CA ILE A 267 21.38 -6.75 7.74
C ILE A 267 22.26 -6.64 8.98
N TYR A 268 21.63 -6.49 10.13
CA TYR A 268 22.29 -6.53 11.43
C TYR A 268 21.71 -7.70 12.23
N ILE A 269 22.55 -8.66 12.60
CA ILE A 269 22.17 -9.75 13.53
C ILE A 269 22.90 -9.59 14.85
N SER A 270 22.38 -10.14 15.95
CA SER A 270 23.12 -10.17 17.22
C SER A 270 24.39 -11.01 17.10
N ASP A 271 25.44 -10.60 17.81
CA ASP A 271 26.71 -11.33 17.90
C ASP A 271 26.66 -12.37 19.04
N GLU A 272 25.72 -13.31 18.92
CA GLU A 272 25.44 -14.37 19.89
C GLU A 272 25.30 -15.71 19.15
N ASP A 273 25.43 -16.84 19.86
CA ASP A 273 25.27 -18.15 19.23
C ASP A 273 23.82 -18.41 18.80
N ASP A 274 22.84 -17.86 19.52
CA ASP A 274 21.44 -17.86 19.11
C ASP A 274 21.07 -16.52 18.47
N ALA A 275 21.76 -16.20 17.37
CA ALA A 275 21.66 -14.89 16.74
C ALA A 275 20.22 -14.58 16.30
N GLU A 276 19.83 -13.31 16.40
CA GLU A 276 18.53 -12.77 15.99
C GLU A 276 18.71 -11.64 14.97
N LEU A 277 17.74 -11.44 14.08
CA LEU A 277 17.71 -10.25 13.22
C LEU A 277 17.34 -9.02 14.07
N LEU A 278 18.26 -8.06 14.17
CA LEU A 278 18.06 -6.81 14.91
C LEU A 278 17.54 -5.69 14.01
N ARG A 279 18.04 -5.61 12.76
CA ARG A 279 17.70 -4.54 11.83
C ARG A 279 17.85 -4.97 10.38
N PHE A 280 16.95 -4.47 9.54
CA PHE A 280 16.96 -4.64 8.10
C PHE A 280 16.87 -3.29 7.40
N GLU A 281 17.76 -3.10 6.42
CA GLU A 281 17.76 -1.94 5.54
C GLU A 281 17.79 -2.39 4.08
N SER A 282 17.00 -1.75 3.22
CA SER A 282 17.01 -1.96 1.77
C SER A 282 16.87 -0.65 1.03
N THR A 283 17.46 -0.59 -0.16
CA THR A 283 17.36 0.56 -1.06
C THR A 283 16.17 0.48 -2.00
N THR A 284 15.67 -0.73 -2.30
CA THR A 284 14.58 -0.97 -3.26
C THR A 284 13.76 -2.22 -2.87
N PRO A 285 12.52 -2.06 -2.36
CA PRO A 285 11.94 -0.81 -1.89
C PRO A 285 12.75 -0.23 -0.72
N ARG A 286 12.69 1.09 -0.51
CA ARG A 286 13.41 1.72 0.61
C ARG A 286 12.74 1.31 1.92
N VAL A 287 13.49 0.61 2.76
CA VAL A 287 13.04 0.19 4.09
C VAL A 287 14.21 0.34 5.04
N ARG A 288 13.98 0.85 6.25
CA ARG A 288 14.97 0.87 7.34
C ARG A 288 14.25 0.64 8.65
N VAL A 289 14.25 -0.61 9.09
CA VAL A 289 13.42 -1.07 10.20
C VAL A 289 14.25 -1.86 11.20
N ASP A 290 14.01 -1.56 12.47
CA ASP A 290 14.37 -2.42 13.58
C ASP A 290 13.36 -3.55 13.65
N VAL A 291 13.86 -4.76 13.86
CA VAL A 291 13.09 -5.99 13.71
C VAL A 291 12.94 -6.64 15.08
N THR A 292 11.72 -7.07 15.40
CA THR A 292 11.42 -7.81 16.62
C THR A 292 10.56 -9.01 16.25
N PRO A 293 11.13 -10.23 16.16
CA PRO A 293 10.33 -11.45 16.02
C PRO A 293 9.27 -11.53 17.12
N LYS A 294 8.07 -12.00 16.77
CA LYS A 294 6.97 -12.15 17.73
C LYS A 294 6.73 -13.63 18.01
N SER A 295 6.59 -13.94 19.29
CA SER A 295 6.19 -15.28 19.74
C SER A 295 4.75 -15.57 19.30
N SER A 296 4.32 -16.83 19.37
CA SER A 296 2.92 -17.21 19.07
C SER A 296 1.90 -16.47 19.94
N GLY A 297 2.24 -16.22 21.22
CA GLY A 297 1.40 -15.43 22.13
C GLY A 297 1.26 -13.97 21.67
N ASP A 298 2.36 -13.32 21.30
CA ASP A 298 2.33 -11.96 20.78
C ASP A 298 1.59 -11.89 19.43
N ALA A 299 1.83 -12.86 18.55
CA ALA A 299 1.16 -12.97 17.26
C ALA A 299 -0.36 -13.11 17.41
N SER A 300 -0.84 -13.88 18.39
CA SER A 300 -2.28 -14.00 18.67
C SER A 300 -2.93 -12.67 19.08
N SER A 301 -2.19 -11.81 19.78
CA SER A 301 -2.64 -10.46 20.16
C SER A 301 -2.70 -9.56 18.93
N ILE A 302 -1.67 -9.60 18.08
CA ILE A 302 -1.62 -8.86 16.80
C ILE A 302 -2.79 -9.30 15.89
N ILE A 303 -3.04 -10.60 15.76
CA ILE A 303 -4.14 -11.14 14.97
C ILE A 303 -5.49 -10.67 15.53
N SER A 304 -5.66 -10.63 16.85
CA SER A 304 -6.90 -10.17 17.47
C SER A 304 -7.13 -8.67 17.23
N GLU A 305 -6.08 -7.85 17.28
CA GLU A 305 -6.13 -6.43 16.93
C GLU A 305 -6.48 -6.24 15.44
N MET A 306 -5.80 -6.97 14.54
CA MET A 306 -6.10 -6.94 13.11
C MET A 306 -7.55 -7.36 12.82
N ARG A 307 -8.06 -8.39 13.48
CA ARG A 307 -9.46 -8.83 13.33
C ARG A 307 -10.44 -7.73 13.71
N THR A 308 -10.13 -7.00 14.77
CA THR A 308 -10.91 -5.84 15.24
C THR A 308 -10.86 -4.72 14.19
N ASN A 309 -9.65 -4.35 13.74
CA ASN A 309 -9.46 -3.33 12.70
C ASN A 309 -10.18 -3.68 11.39
N ILE A 310 -10.09 -4.95 10.94
CA ILE A 310 -10.79 -5.45 9.76
C ILE A 310 -12.32 -5.37 9.94
N GLY A 311 -12.83 -5.69 11.13
CA GLY A 311 -14.27 -5.59 11.43
C GLY A 311 -14.82 -4.16 11.37
N GLU A 312 -13.99 -3.15 11.64
CA GLU A 312 -14.36 -1.74 11.50
C GLU A 312 -14.40 -1.28 10.03
N LEU A 313 -13.76 -2.01 9.09
CA LEU A 313 -13.71 -1.62 7.68
C LEU A 313 -15.08 -1.64 6.98
N LYS A 314 -16.09 -2.32 7.53
CA LYS A 314 -17.47 -2.30 7.01
C LYS A 314 -18.05 -0.88 6.88
N ASP A 315 -17.55 0.06 7.70
CA ASP A 315 -18.00 1.45 7.72
C ASP A 315 -17.07 2.38 6.92
N SER A 316 -15.98 1.83 6.37
CA SER A 316 -14.98 2.56 5.62
C SER A 316 -15.51 3.12 4.30
N PHE A 317 -14.80 4.12 3.78
CA PHE A 317 -15.03 4.67 2.44
C PHE A 317 -13.79 4.49 1.56
N ASN A 318 -13.93 4.56 0.24
CA ASN A 318 -12.80 4.54 -0.68
C ASN A 318 -12.45 5.97 -1.09
N ALA A 319 -11.29 6.46 -0.64
CA ALA A 319 -10.83 7.83 -0.86
C ALA A 319 -10.24 8.02 -2.28
N SER A 320 -9.68 6.95 -2.85
CA SER A 320 -9.10 6.95 -4.20
C SER A 320 -10.15 6.82 -5.30
N ALA A 321 -11.37 6.39 -4.96
CA ALA A 321 -12.45 6.19 -5.89
C ALA A 321 -13.28 7.46 -6.12
N GLN A 322 -13.34 7.94 -7.36
CA GLN A 322 -14.12 9.12 -7.75
C GLN A 322 -15.18 8.83 -8.82
N PRO A 323 -16.44 8.52 -8.41
CA PRO A 323 -17.57 8.46 -9.34
C PRO A 323 -17.86 9.83 -9.95
N ARG A 324 -18.53 9.86 -11.10
CA ARG A 324 -18.93 11.11 -11.76
C ARG A 324 -20.34 11.02 -12.33
N VAL A 325 -21.07 12.12 -12.32
CA VAL A 325 -22.34 12.19 -13.06
C VAL A 325 -22.04 12.18 -14.56
N SER A 326 -22.59 11.21 -15.29
CA SER A 326 -22.58 11.20 -16.74
C SER A 326 -23.76 11.96 -17.32
N GLU A 327 -24.92 11.91 -16.66
CA GLU A 327 -26.15 12.50 -17.16
C GLU A 327 -27.09 12.87 -16.01
N TRP A 328 -27.75 14.02 -16.11
CA TRP A 328 -28.85 14.41 -15.22
C TRP A 328 -30.18 14.22 -15.91
N LYS A 329 -31.14 13.56 -15.25
CA LYS A 329 -32.50 13.47 -15.80
C LYS A 329 -33.17 14.84 -15.73
N ARG A 330 -33.84 15.22 -16.82
CA ARG A 330 -34.67 16.43 -16.90
C ARG A 330 -35.99 16.21 -16.17
N GLY A 331 -36.48 17.26 -15.50
CA GLY A 331 -37.74 17.22 -14.74
C GLY A 331 -37.60 16.59 -13.35
N GLY A 332 -38.72 16.09 -12.83
CA GLY A 332 -38.84 15.44 -11.51
C GLY A 332 -39.23 16.38 -10.36
N CYS A 333 -39.33 17.69 -10.64
CA CYS A 333 -39.46 18.73 -9.60
C CYS A 333 -40.59 19.71 -9.95
N ASN A 334 -41.77 19.15 -10.21
CA ASN A 334 -42.91 19.87 -10.77
C ASN A 334 -43.93 20.30 -9.69
N GLY A 335 -43.60 20.18 -8.40
CA GLY A 335 -44.53 20.47 -7.32
C GLY A 335 -43.84 20.86 -6.01
N ASP A 336 -44.64 21.37 -5.08
CA ASP A 336 -44.23 21.82 -3.75
C ASP A 336 -44.03 20.69 -2.73
N SER A 337 -44.59 19.51 -3.01
CA SER A 337 -44.47 18.31 -2.17
C SER A 337 -43.11 17.61 -2.24
N GLY A 338 -42.21 18.02 -3.15
CA GLY A 338 -40.84 17.54 -3.22
C GLY A 338 -40.25 17.54 -4.62
N CYS A 339 -38.96 17.26 -4.72
CA CYS A 339 -38.21 17.19 -5.97
C CYS A 339 -37.49 15.84 -6.09
N THR A 340 -37.87 15.04 -7.08
CA THR A 340 -37.17 13.81 -7.43
C THR A 340 -35.96 14.15 -8.28
N VAL A 341 -34.78 13.85 -7.76
CA VAL A 341 -33.49 14.05 -8.41
C VAL A 341 -32.95 12.72 -8.89
N GLU A 342 -32.57 12.68 -10.16
CA GLU A 342 -32.08 11.47 -10.83
C GLU A 342 -30.82 11.84 -11.62
N ALA A 343 -29.76 11.06 -11.42
CA ALA A 343 -28.52 11.16 -12.18
C ALA A 343 -27.98 9.78 -12.55
N LYS A 344 -27.40 9.68 -13.74
CA LYS A 344 -26.68 8.51 -14.19
C LYS A 344 -25.24 8.63 -13.72
N ILE A 345 -24.81 7.71 -12.86
CA ILE A 345 -23.53 7.71 -12.17
C ILE A 345 -22.59 6.77 -12.91
N ARG A 346 -21.46 7.31 -13.36
CA ARG A 346 -20.36 6.53 -13.92
C ARG A 346 -19.51 5.96 -12.77
N PRO A 347 -19.15 4.67 -12.83
CA PRO A 347 -18.22 4.09 -11.88
C PRO A 347 -16.87 4.82 -11.87
N PRO A 348 -16.18 4.83 -10.72
CA PRO A 348 -14.78 5.27 -10.66
C PRO A 348 -13.92 4.40 -11.59
N TYR A 349 -12.90 5.01 -12.19
CA TYR A 349 -11.87 4.27 -12.93
C TYR A 349 -11.04 3.46 -11.91
N ASP A 350 -10.54 2.30 -12.33
CA ASP A 350 -9.60 1.47 -11.55
C ASP A 350 -10.15 0.88 -10.24
N VAL A 351 -11.48 0.83 -10.08
CA VAL A 351 -12.13 0.09 -9.00
C VAL A 351 -12.84 -1.13 -9.58
N GLU A 352 -12.56 -2.29 -9.00
CA GLU A 352 -13.22 -3.54 -9.36
C GLU A 352 -14.72 -3.46 -9.06
N THR A 353 -15.54 -3.84 -10.04
CA THR A 353 -16.99 -3.95 -9.86
C THR A 353 -17.36 -5.35 -9.35
N PRO A 354 -18.34 -5.49 -8.44
CA PRO A 354 -19.32 -4.48 -8.06
C PRO A 354 -18.80 -3.45 -7.04
N VAL A 355 -19.13 -2.17 -7.24
CA VAL A 355 -18.83 -1.10 -6.28
C VAL A 355 -20.11 -0.44 -5.77
N THR A 356 -20.23 -0.32 -4.44
CA THR A 356 -21.37 0.34 -3.80
C THR A 356 -21.06 1.81 -3.54
N VAL A 357 -22.01 2.69 -3.89
CA VAL A 357 -21.87 4.15 -3.78
C VAL A 357 -23.11 4.74 -3.13
N ASP A 358 -22.91 5.55 -2.08
CA ASP A 358 -23.93 6.45 -1.57
C ASP A 358 -23.82 7.79 -2.31
N VAL A 359 -24.90 8.16 -2.99
CA VAL A 359 -25.00 9.39 -3.77
C VAL A 359 -25.88 10.36 -3.01
N ARG A 360 -25.28 11.41 -2.44
CA ARG A 360 -26.03 12.51 -1.82
C ARG A 360 -26.32 13.56 -2.87
N PHE A 361 -27.60 13.74 -3.17
CA PHE A 361 -28.08 14.83 -3.99
C PHE A 361 -28.42 16.03 -3.12
N ARG A 362 -27.97 17.22 -3.52
CA ARG A 362 -28.34 18.50 -2.88
C ARG A 362 -28.92 19.45 -3.91
N ILE A 363 -29.90 20.27 -3.52
CA ILE A 363 -30.51 21.24 -4.41
C ILE A 363 -30.28 22.65 -3.87
N THR A 364 -29.87 23.59 -4.72
CA THR A 364 -29.72 25.01 -4.38
C THR A 364 -30.58 25.91 -5.26
N ALA A 365 -31.16 26.96 -4.68
CA ALA A 365 -31.96 27.94 -5.41
C ALA A 365 -31.08 29.01 -6.09
N GLY A 366 -31.39 29.39 -7.33
CA GLY A 366 -30.86 30.57 -8.01
C GLY A 366 -29.43 30.45 -8.55
N SER A 367 -28.51 29.80 -7.84
CA SER A 367 -27.13 29.55 -8.29
C SER A 367 -26.59 28.21 -7.73
N LEU A 368 -25.39 27.82 -8.18
CA LEU A 368 -24.66 26.65 -7.67
C LEU A 368 -24.34 26.75 -6.16
N THR A 369 -24.23 27.96 -5.62
CA THR A 369 -23.93 28.23 -4.20
C THR A 369 -25.08 28.92 -3.49
N GLY A 370 -26.27 28.91 -4.10
CA GLY A 370 -27.43 29.60 -3.56
C GLY A 370 -28.02 28.89 -2.34
N ARG A 371 -29.20 29.36 -1.90
CA ARG A 371 -29.87 28.84 -0.71
C ARG A 371 -30.12 27.34 -0.85
N ASP A 372 -29.73 26.56 0.16
CA ASP A 372 -30.00 25.13 0.22
C ASP A 372 -31.51 24.87 0.31
N LEU A 373 -32.01 24.05 -0.60
CA LEU A 373 -33.40 23.59 -0.68
C LEU A 373 -33.56 22.18 -0.14
N GLY A 374 -32.49 21.56 0.37
CA GLY A 374 -32.49 20.24 0.96
C GLY A 374 -31.68 19.23 0.15
N ASN A 375 -31.55 18.05 0.74
CA ASN A 375 -30.80 16.95 0.19
C ASN A 375 -31.52 15.62 0.39
N CYS A 376 -31.08 14.60 -0.34
CA CYS A 376 -31.45 13.21 -0.14
C CYS A 376 -30.30 12.31 -0.57
N THR A 377 -30.25 11.07 -0.05
CA THR A 377 -29.19 10.11 -0.37
C THR A 377 -29.79 8.85 -0.98
N ALA A 378 -29.18 8.35 -2.04
CA ALA A 378 -29.50 7.06 -2.67
C ALA A 378 -28.29 6.14 -2.61
N ARG A 379 -28.49 4.87 -2.25
CA ARG A 379 -27.46 3.83 -2.35
C ARG A 379 -27.66 3.05 -3.64
N ILE A 380 -26.60 2.93 -4.44
CA ILE A 380 -26.59 2.14 -5.68
C ILE A 380 -25.38 1.20 -5.70
N THR A 381 -25.50 0.09 -6.44
CA THR A 381 -24.40 -0.85 -6.68
C THR A 381 -24.10 -0.91 -8.16
N LEU A 382 -22.93 -0.40 -8.54
CA LEU A 382 -22.43 -0.37 -9.90
C LEU A 382 -21.78 -1.71 -10.23
N THR A 383 -22.45 -2.51 -11.06
CA THR A 383 -22.02 -3.88 -11.40
C THR A 383 -21.20 -4.01 -12.68
N SER A 384 -20.98 -2.90 -13.39
CA SER A 384 -20.23 -2.85 -14.64
C SER A 384 -19.67 -1.45 -14.87
N SER A 385 -18.85 -1.28 -15.90
CA SER A 385 -18.36 0.03 -16.36
C SER A 385 -19.46 0.95 -16.93
N THR A 386 -20.69 0.43 -17.11
CA THR A 386 -21.80 1.22 -17.66
C THR A 386 -22.41 2.13 -16.58
N PRO A 387 -22.68 3.41 -16.90
CA PRO A 387 -23.32 4.30 -15.93
C PRO A 387 -24.73 3.84 -15.54
N GLN A 388 -25.08 3.94 -14.25
CA GLN A 388 -26.39 3.52 -13.72
C GLN A 388 -27.14 4.67 -13.04
N TRP A 389 -28.47 4.63 -13.03
CA TRP A 389 -29.29 5.67 -12.43
C TRP A 389 -29.32 5.56 -10.89
N ALA A 390 -29.00 6.67 -10.22
CA ALA A 390 -29.36 6.93 -8.83
C ALA A 390 -30.55 7.89 -8.77
N SER A 391 -31.48 7.64 -7.86
CA SER A 391 -32.69 8.43 -7.67
C SER A 391 -33.01 8.60 -6.20
N CYS A 392 -33.35 9.82 -5.78
CA CYS A 392 -34.00 10.07 -4.50
C CYS A 392 -34.90 11.29 -4.56
N ARG A 393 -35.75 11.47 -3.53
CA ARG A 393 -36.69 12.59 -3.45
C ARG A 393 -36.31 13.52 -2.31
N VAL A 394 -36.04 14.79 -2.64
CA VAL A 394 -35.86 15.87 -1.66
C VAL A 394 -37.22 16.34 -1.17
N THR A 395 -37.45 16.23 0.13
CA THR A 395 -38.67 16.68 0.81
C THR A 395 -38.26 17.53 2.01
N SER A 396 -38.10 18.84 1.80
CA SER A 396 -37.72 19.77 2.86
C SER A 396 -38.71 20.93 2.93
N SER A 397 -38.85 21.53 4.11
CA SER A 397 -39.66 22.75 4.28
C SER A 397 -39.13 23.91 3.43
N ALA A 398 -37.81 24.00 3.25
CA ALA A 398 -37.17 24.99 2.39
C ALA A 398 -37.56 24.81 0.92
N TRP A 399 -37.60 23.56 0.43
CA TRP A 399 -38.11 23.23 -0.90
C TRP A 399 -39.55 23.66 -1.05
N THR A 400 -40.43 23.20 -0.15
CA THR A 400 -41.88 23.48 -0.23
C THR A 400 -42.15 24.98 -0.19
N SER A 401 -41.48 25.72 0.70
CA SER A 401 -41.63 27.19 0.80
C SER A 401 -41.16 27.88 -0.48
N TRP A 402 -39.99 27.52 -1.01
CA TRP A 402 -39.46 28.08 -2.24
C TRP A 402 -40.35 27.79 -3.46
N ALA A 403 -40.80 26.54 -3.59
CA ALA A 403 -41.65 26.09 -4.69
C ALA A 403 -43.02 26.77 -4.67
N LYS A 404 -43.61 27.01 -3.48
CA LYS A 404 -44.89 27.73 -3.34
C LYS A 404 -44.80 29.23 -3.61
N ALA A 405 -43.72 29.89 -3.17
CA ALA A 405 -43.63 31.35 -3.19
C ALA A 405 -43.34 31.89 -4.59
N SER A 406 -42.23 31.46 -5.17
CA SER A 406 -41.74 32.00 -6.44
C SER A 406 -41.37 30.90 -7.45
N GLY A 407 -41.00 29.71 -6.97
CA GLY A 407 -40.26 28.76 -7.77
C GLY A 407 -39.01 29.39 -8.38
N GLY A 408 -38.61 28.87 -9.55
CA GLY A 408 -37.54 29.44 -10.38
C GLY A 408 -36.43 28.46 -10.73
N THR A 409 -35.27 28.98 -11.10
CA THR A 409 -34.08 28.18 -11.40
C THR A 409 -33.52 27.55 -10.13
N PHE A 410 -33.22 26.26 -10.21
CA PHE A 410 -32.51 25.52 -9.17
C PHE A 410 -31.38 24.71 -9.79
N TYR A 411 -30.41 24.35 -8.96
CA TYR A 411 -29.23 23.58 -9.36
C TYR A 411 -29.17 22.28 -8.57
N LYS A 412 -28.80 21.19 -9.26
CA LYS A 412 -28.62 19.86 -8.67
C LYS A 412 -27.13 19.63 -8.47
N HIS A 413 -26.78 19.10 -7.30
CA HIS A 413 -25.43 18.70 -6.93
C HIS A 413 -25.42 17.22 -6.59
N ALA A 414 -24.30 16.56 -6.81
CA ALA A 414 -24.09 15.18 -6.39
C ALA A 414 -22.73 15.07 -5.67
N SER A 415 -22.74 14.52 -4.47
CA SER A 415 -21.56 14.12 -3.70
C SER A 415 -21.61 12.62 -3.48
N TYR A 416 -20.46 11.96 -3.34
CA TYR A 416 -20.36 10.51 -3.32
C TYR A 416 -19.60 10.01 -2.10
N LYS A 417 -20.08 8.94 -1.48
CA LYS A 417 -19.30 8.05 -0.62
C LYS A 417 -19.19 6.71 -1.32
N VAL A 418 -18.01 6.34 -1.81
CA VAL A 418 -17.75 4.98 -2.28
C VAL A 418 -17.45 4.11 -1.06
N ILE A 419 -18.05 2.94 -0.94
CA ILE A 419 -17.78 2.03 0.18
C ILE A 419 -16.36 1.48 0.07
N GLY A 420 -15.61 1.48 1.18
CA GLY A 420 -14.20 1.10 1.20
C GLY A 420 -13.98 -0.43 1.20
N ALA A 421 -14.75 -1.15 2.01
CA ALA A 421 -14.76 -2.60 2.06
C ALA A 421 -16.19 -3.13 2.13
N THR A 422 -16.53 -4.14 1.33
CA THR A 422 -17.82 -4.84 1.43
C THR A 422 -17.82 -5.83 2.61
N ALA A 423 -19.01 -6.32 2.99
CA ALA A 423 -19.12 -7.34 4.03
C ALA A 423 -18.38 -8.64 3.64
N GLU A 424 -18.42 -8.99 2.35
CA GLU A 424 -17.75 -10.16 1.79
C GLU A 424 -16.21 -9.98 1.83
N GLU A 425 -15.71 -8.79 1.50
CA GLU A 425 -14.28 -8.47 1.61
C GLU A 425 -13.81 -8.53 3.08
N VAL A 426 -14.58 -7.97 4.01
CA VAL A 426 -14.30 -8.03 5.46
C VAL A 426 -14.24 -9.48 5.93
N GLN A 427 -15.24 -10.30 5.56
CA GLN A 427 -15.26 -11.72 5.92
C GLN A 427 -14.09 -12.49 5.31
N SER A 428 -13.73 -12.21 4.06
CA SER A 428 -12.58 -12.82 3.38
C SER A 428 -11.27 -12.48 4.11
N MET A 429 -11.06 -11.20 4.46
CA MET A 429 -9.87 -10.76 5.18
C MET A 429 -9.77 -11.40 6.58
N GLN A 430 -10.89 -11.51 7.30
CA GLN A 430 -10.93 -12.20 8.60
C GLN A 430 -10.63 -13.70 8.46
N SER A 431 -11.25 -14.38 7.49
CA SER A 431 -11.02 -15.81 7.25
C SER A 431 -9.56 -16.07 6.85
N GLY A 432 -8.99 -15.20 6.02
CA GLY A 432 -7.60 -15.28 5.61
C GLY A 432 -6.63 -15.05 6.77
N LEU A 433 -6.99 -14.18 7.72
CA LEU A 433 -6.23 -13.97 8.96
C LEU A 433 -6.35 -15.17 9.92
N ASP A 434 -7.52 -15.80 10.01
CA ASP A 434 -7.75 -16.99 10.86
C ASP A 434 -7.06 -18.26 10.32
N SER A 435 -6.70 -18.27 9.03
CA SER A 435 -5.96 -19.37 8.39
C SER A 435 -4.44 -19.29 8.60
N GLU A 436 -3.97 -18.17 9.15
CA GLU A 436 -2.61 -18.03 9.65
C GLU A 436 -2.53 -18.68 11.03
#